data_AF-A0A4R0JU47-F1
#
_entry.id   AF-A0A4R0JU47-F1
#
_cell.length_a   1.000
_cell.length_b   1.000
_cell.length_c   1.000
_cell.angle_alpha   90.00
_cell.angle_beta   90.00
_cell.angle_gamma   90.00
#
_symmetry.space_group_name_H-M   'P 1'
#
loop_
_entity.id
_entity.type
_entity.pdbx_description
1 polymer ?
#
loop_
_entity_poly.entity_id
_entity_poly.type
_entity_poly.pdbx_seq_one_letter_code
_entity_poly.pdbx_strand_id
1 'polypeptide(L)' 'MTGWESRVDCVTAACADELWTVPGIGEISVPAAVLIRPDGHAAWATNGPDDGLTDALSTWFGPACLTT' A
#
# COMPACT_ATOMS: atom_id res chain seq x y z
N MET A 1 8.80 -6.51 0.96
CA MET A 1 8.84 -5.71 2.21
C MET A 1 10.20 -5.72 2.91
N THR A 2 11.17 -6.54 2.48
CA THR A 2 12.49 -6.60 3.11
C THR A 2 13.18 -5.24 3.20
N GLY A 3 13.54 -4.82 4.41
CA GLY A 3 14.15 -3.55 4.74
C GLY A 3 13.21 -2.45 5.26
N TRP A 4 11.91 -2.72 5.34
CA TRP A 4 10.90 -1.77 5.86
C TRP A 4 10.08 -2.33 7.04
N GLU A 5 10.34 -3.55 7.47
CA GLU A 5 9.52 -4.28 8.46
C GLU A 5 9.52 -3.60 9.84
N SER A 6 10.51 -2.77 10.15
CA SER A 6 10.54 -1.99 11.40
C SER A 6 9.66 -0.74 11.37
N ARG A 7 9.13 -0.37 10.20
CA ARG A 7 8.36 0.87 9.98
C ARG A 7 6.98 0.63 9.35
N VAL A 8 6.79 -0.51 8.69
CA VAL A 8 5.57 -0.85 7.96
C VAL A 8 5.11 -2.23 8.40
N ASP A 9 3.89 -2.31 8.91
CA ASP A 9 3.24 -3.58 9.23
C ASP A 9 2.56 -4.15 7.98
N CYS A 10 2.72 -5.47 7.77
CA CYS A 10 1.99 -6.20 6.74
C CYS A 10 0.77 -6.88 7.37
N VAL A 11 -0.43 -6.48 6.95
CA VAL A 11 -1.68 -7.04 7.44
C VAL A 11 -2.46 -7.65 6.28
N THR A 12 -2.79 -8.93 6.40
CA THR A 12 -3.72 -9.59 5.47
C THR A 12 -5.15 -9.31 5.92
N ALA A 13 -5.95 -8.71 5.04
CA ALA A 13 -7.35 -8.40 5.29
C ALA A 13 -8.23 -8.88 4.13
N ALA A 14 -9.52 -9.03 4.40
CA ALA A 14 -10.54 -9.30 3.39
C ALA A 14 -11.61 -8.21 3.44
N CYS A 15 -12.08 -7.79 2.27
CA CYS A 15 -13.22 -6.88 2.14
C CYS A 15 -14.38 -7.66 1.51
N ALA A 16 -15.59 -7.46 2.03
CA ALA A 16 -16.79 -8.10 1.50
C ALA A 16 -17.34 -7.35 0.27
N ASP A 17 -16.98 -6.08 0.12
CA ASP A 17 -17.41 -5.24 -1.00
C ASP A 17 -16.55 -5.52 -2.24
N GLU A 18 -17.14 -5.34 -3.43
CA GLU A 18 -16.43 -5.49 -4.71
C GLU A 18 -15.89 -4.15 -5.24
N LEU A 19 -16.47 -3.04 -4.79
CA LEU A 19 -16.16 -1.69 -5.22
C LEU A 19 -15.97 -0.76 -4.03
N TRP A 20 -14.99 0.14 -4.13
CA TRP A 20 -14.77 1.24 -3.20
C TRP A 20 -15.03 2.58 -3.88
N THR A 21 -15.69 3.50 -3.18
CA THR A 21 -15.81 4.90 -3.63
C THR A 21 -14.61 5.70 -3.12
N VAL A 22 -13.79 6.20 -4.05
CA VAL A 22 -12.64 7.06 -3.72
C VAL A 22 -12.98 8.51 -4.08
N PRO A 23 -12.89 9.45 -3.11
CA PRO A 23 -13.13 10.87 -3.37
C PRO A 23 -12.28 11.40 -4.53
N GLY A 24 -12.93 12.01 -5.53
CA GLY A 24 -12.28 12.60 -6.70
C GLY A 24 -11.93 11.62 -7.82
N ILE A 25 -12.00 10.30 -7.59
CA ILE A 25 -11.77 9.27 -8.62
C ILE A 25 -13.08 8.57 -9.00
N GLY A 26 -13.97 8.35 -8.04
CA GLY A 26 -15.21 7.59 -8.22
C GLY A 26 -15.08 6.14 -7.74
N GLU A 27 -15.91 5.26 -8.27
CA GLU A 27 -15.87 3.83 -7.93
C GLU A 27 -14.67 3.13 -8.57
N ILE A 28 -13.96 2.35 -7.77
CA ILE A 28 -12.87 1.48 -8.20
C ILE A 28 -13.10 0.07 -7.67
N SER A 29 -12.61 -0.96 -8.36
CA SER A 29 -12.52 -2.32 -7.79
C SER A 29 -11.66 -2.31 -6.54
N VAL A 30 -12.06 -3.12 -5.54
CA VAL A 30 -11.28 -3.27 -4.31
C VAL A 30 -9.85 -3.68 -4.66
N PRO A 31 -8.85 -2.88 -4.24
CA PRO A 31 -7.45 -3.22 -4.45
C PRO A 31 -7.06 -4.55 -3.83
N ALA A 32 -6.26 -5.33 -4.53
CA ALA A 32 -5.63 -6.53 -3.99
C ALA A 32 -4.66 -6.21 -2.83
N ALA A 33 -4.03 -5.03 -2.87
CA ALA A 33 -3.21 -4.51 -1.78
C ALA A 33 -3.24 -2.98 -1.75
N VAL A 34 -3.10 -2.42 -0.54
CA VAL A 34 -3.05 -0.96 -0.30
C VAL A 34 -1.92 -0.67 0.69
N LEU A 35 -1.13 0.36 0.40
CA LEU A 35 -0.16 0.92 1.33
C LEU A 35 -0.79 2.17 1.98
N ILE A 36 -0.97 2.13 3.29
CA ILE A 36 -1.60 3.21 4.06
C ILE A 36 -0.54 3.94 4.87
N ARG A 37 -0.56 5.27 4.80
CA ARG A 37 0.33 6.15 5.58
C ARG A 37 -0.15 6.27 7.02
N PRO A 38 0.73 6.68 7.97
CA PRO A 38 0.32 6.90 9.36
C PRO A 38 -0.80 7.92 9.55
N ASP A 39 -1.02 8.82 8.58
CA ASP A 39 -2.11 9.80 8.57
C ASP A 39 -3.41 9.28 7.95
N GLY A 40 -3.48 7.99 7.63
CA GLY A 40 -4.67 7.32 7.08
C GLY A 40 -4.84 7.45 5.57
N HIS A 41 -3.95 8.15 4.86
CA HIS A 41 -4.06 8.26 3.40
C HIS A 41 -3.42 7.08 2.68
N ALA A 42 -4.07 6.62 1.60
CA ALA A 42 -3.48 5.63 0.70
C ALA A 42 -2.31 6.25 -0.08
N ALA A 43 -1.12 5.65 0.02
CA ALA A 43 0.08 6.04 -0.72
C ALA A 43 0.24 5.29 -2.04
N TRP A 44 -0.34 4.09 -2.12
CA TRP A 44 -0.27 3.20 -3.28
C TRP A 44 -1.37 2.14 -3.15
N ALA A 45 -1.89 1.67 -4.28
CA ALA A 45 -2.85 0.57 -4.35
C ALA A 45 -2.66 -0.18 -5.67
N THR A 46 -2.85 -1.50 -5.68
CA THR A 46 -2.78 -2.32 -6.90
C THR A 46 -3.90 -3.33 -6.99
N ASN A 47 -4.28 -3.68 -8.23
CA ASN A 47 -5.11 -4.82 -8.58
C ASN A 47 -4.31 -5.95 -9.26
N GLY A 48 -2.98 -5.79 -9.39
CA GLY A 48 -2.10 -6.67 -10.15
C GLY A 48 -0.72 -6.79 -9.49
N PRO A 49 0.37 -7.00 -10.26
CA PRO A 49 1.71 -7.09 -9.70
C PRO A 49 2.07 -5.84 -8.89
N ASP A 50 3.05 -6.00 -8.00
CA ASP A 50 3.52 -5.00 -7.03
C ASP A 50 4.41 -3.91 -7.67
N ASP A 51 4.17 -3.61 -8.94
CA ASP A 51 4.87 -2.57 -9.69
C ASP A 51 4.73 -1.21 -8.96
N GLY A 52 5.87 -0.58 -8.67
CA GLY A 52 5.95 0.71 -7.97
C GLY A 52 5.79 0.65 -6.45
N LEU A 53 5.57 -0.53 -5.84
CA LEU A 53 5.49 -0.65 -4.38
C LEU A 53 6.80 -0.20 -3.70
N THR A 54 7.94 -0.60 -4.25
CA THR A 54 9.28 -0.21 -3.76
C THR A 54 9.49 1.31 -3.82
N ASP A 55 9.05 1.95 -4.89
CA ASP A 55 9.16 3.40 -5.06
C ASP A 55 8.26 4.14 -4.07
N ALA A 56 7.03 3.64 -3.86
CA ALA A 56 6.12 4.18 -2.87
C ALA A 56 6.68 4.02 -1.44
N LEU A 57 7.19 2.84 -1.09
CA LEU A 57 7.83 2.60 0.21
C LEU A 57 9.03 3.53 0.42
N SER A 58 9.87 3.69 -0.60
CA SER A 58 11.03 4.58 -0.53
C SER A 58 10.63 6.05 -0.36
N THR A 59 9.58 6.48 -1.05
CA THR A 59 9.07 7.86 -1.00
C THR A 59 8.47 8.20 0.37
N TRP A 60 7.66 7.31 0.93
CA TRP A 60 6.86 7.60 2.13
C TRP A 60 7.50 7.11 3.43
N PHE A 61 8.34 6.08 3.37
CA PHE A 61 8.93 5.43 4.56
C PHE A 61 10.47 5.36 4.50
N GLY A 62 11.09 6.09 3.56
CA GLY A 62 12.54 6.15 3.36
C GLY A 62 13.11 4.87 2.72
N PRO A 63 14.41 4.81 2.45
CA PRO A 63 15.04 3.68 1.76
C PRO A 63 14.97 2.37 2.57
N ALA A 64 15.10 1.23 1.88
CA ALA A 64 15.22 -0.07 2.51
C ALA A 64 16.42 -0.10 3.46
N CYS A 65 16.21 -0.52 4.70
CA CYS A 65 17.29 -0.82 5.63
C CYS A 65 17.61 -2.31 5.54
N LEU A 66 18.46 -2.68 4.60
CA LEU A 66 18.93 -4.06 4.46
C LEU A 66 20.01 -4.30 5.52
N THR A 67 19.71 -5.10 6.54
CA THR A 67 20.73 -5.61 7.46
C THR A 67 21.67 -6.52 6.67
N THR A 68 22.94 -6.13 6.60
CA THR A 68 24.05 -6.92 6.02
C THR A 68 24.56 -7.94 7.03
#